data_AF-A0A9X2NI40-F1
#
_entry.id   AF-A0A9X2NI40-F1
#
_cell.length_a   1.000
_cell.length_b   1.000
_cell.length_c   1.000
_cell.angle_alpha   90.00
_cell.angle_beta   90.00
_cell.angle_gamma   90.00
#
_symmetry.space_group_name_H-M   'P 1'
#
loop_
_entity.id
_entity.type
_entity.pdbx_description
1 polymer ?
#
loop_
_entity_poly.entity_id
_entity_poly.type
_entity_poly.pdbx_seq_one_letter_code
_entity_poly.pdbx_strand_id
1 'polypeptide(L)'
;MPHFWAHVLWTFGQTSIEELARFTARMNLVEDSARIRMPFLVLHGSNDRQVPVEMARHQYDAATYSADRVADVVSTTKELWEGS
;
A
#
# COMPACT_ATOMS: atom_id res chain seq x y z
N MET A 1 1.46 -15.83 -17.03
CA MET A 1 0.47 -16.85 -16.64
C MET A 1 -0.90 -16.46 -17.19
N PRO A 2 -1.41 -17.09 -18.26
CA PRO A 2 -2.65 -16.70 -18.96
C PRO A 2 -3.92 -16.66 -18.08
N HIS A 3 -3.90 -17.35 -16.95
CA HIS A 3 -4.99 -17.39 -15.97
C HIS A 3 -4.93 -16.27 -14.92
N PHE A 4 -3.86 -15.46 -14.88
CA PHE A 4 -3.72 -14.38 -13.91
C PHE A 4 -4.89 -13.39 -14.02
N TRP A 5 -5.15 -12.88 -15.23
CA TRP A 5 -6.21 -11.89 -15.44
C TRP A 5 -7.62 -12.47 -15.23
N ALA A 6 -7.84 -13.74 -15.58
CA ALA A 6 -9.10 -14.42 -15.28
C ALA A 6 -9.34 -14.53 -13.77
N HIS A 7 -8.29 -14.83 -12.99
CA HIS A 7 -8.37 -14.87 -11.54
C HIS A 7 -8.65 -13.48 -10.95
N VAL A 8 -7.92 -12.45 -11.39
CA VAL A 8 -8.12 -11.06 -10.91
C VAL A 8 -9.54 -10.58 -11.18
N LEU A 9 -10.07 -10.83 -12.38
CA LEU A 9 -11.45 -10.49 -12.74
C LEU A 9 -12.46 -11.21 -11.86
N TRP A 10 -12.26 -12.51 -11.60
CA TRP A 10 -13.09 -13.28 -10.66
C TRP A 10 -13.01 -12.74 -9.23
N THR A 11 -11.82 -12.43 -8.70
CA THR A 11 -11.61 -11.90 -7.35
C THR A 11 -12.37 -10.60 -7.13
N PHE A 12 -12.37 -9.71 -8.13
CA PHE A 12 -13.03 -8.42 -8.04
C PHE A 12 -14.46 -8.41 -8.61
N GLY A 13 -14.97 -9.56 -9.07
CA GLY A 13 -16.31 -9.69 -9.64
C GLY A 13 -16.54 -8.84 -10.89
N GLN A 14 -15.49 -8.59 -11.68
CA GLN A 14 -15.55 -7.75 -12.89
C GLN A 14 -15.53 -8.63 -14.14
N THR A 15 -16.16 -8.16 -15.21
CA THR A 15 -16.27 -8.96 -16.46
C THR A 15 -15.25 -8.56 -17.51
N SER A 16 -14.59 -7.41 -17.33
CA SER A 16 -13.54 -6.92 -18.22
C SER A 16 -12.44 -6.18 -17.47
N ILE A 17 -11.25 -6.09 -18.08
CA ILE A 17 -10.12 -5.33 -17.54
C ILE A 17 -10.46 -3.84 -17.42
N GLU A 18 -11.32 -3.32 -18.30
CA GLU A 18 -11.76 -1.92 -18.26
C GLU A 18 -12.65 -1.63 -17.05
N GLU A 19 -13.60 -2.51 -16.76
CA GLU A 19 -14.42 -2.44 -15.54
C GLU A 19 -13.57 -2.58 -14.28
N LEU A 20 -12.61 -3.52 -14.31
CA LEU A 20 -11.62 -3.67 -13.25
C LEU A 20 -10.83 -2.38 -13.02
N ALA A 21 -10.31 -1.75 -14.07
CA ALA A 21 -9.56 -0.50 -13.94
C ALA A 21 -10.41 0.62 -13.31
N ARG A 22 -11.67 0.76 -13.73
CA ARG A 22 -12.60 1.73 -13.11
C ARG A 22 -12.90 1.41 -11.64
N PHE A 23 -12.99 0.13 -11.31
CA PHE A 23 -13.27 -0.33 -9.96
C PHE A 23 -12.08 -0.12 -9.04
N THR A 24 -10.88 -0.55 -9.44
CA THR A 24 -9.65 -0.43 -8.66
C THR A 24 -9.14 1.01 -8.57
N ALA A 25 -9.47 1.89 -9.53
CA ALA A 25 -9.17 3.32 -9.40
C ALA A 25 -9.81 3.98 -8.17
N ARG A 26 -10.89 3.39 -7.62
CA ARG A 26 -11.52 3.86 -6.37
C ARG A 26 -10.93 3.22 -5.11
N MET A 27 -10.03 2.25 -5.27
CA MET A 27 -9.36 1.56 -4.16
C MET A 27 -8.11 2.32 -3.75
N ASN A 28 -8.29 3.44 -3.03
CA ASN A 28 -7.20 4.17 -2.43
C ASN A 28 -7.46 4.40 -0.94
N LEU A 29 -6.39 4.40 -0.15
CA LEU A 29 -6.46 4.66 1.30
C LEU A 29 -5.92 6.06 1.66
N VAL A 30 -5.47 6.84 0.68
CA VAL A 30 -4.78 8.11 0.95
C VAL A 30 -5.71 9.08 1.69
N GLU A 31 -6.94 9.27 1.21
CA GLU A 31 -7.90 10.19 1.82
C GLU A 31 -8.39 9.70 3.20
N ASP A 32 -8.55 8.40 3.37
CA ASP A 32 -9.05 7.80 4.61
C ASP A 32 -7.96 7.52 5.65
N SER A 33 -6.67 7.52 5.27
CA SER A 33 -5.55 7.32 6.20
C SER A 33 -5.56 8.36 7.32
N ALA A 34 -5.96 9.59 7.02
CA ALA A 34 -6.11 10.64 8.02
C ALA A 34 -7.08 10.25 9.14
N ARG A 35 -8.06 9.37 8.90
CA ARG A 35 -9.06 8.95 9.90
C ARG A 35 -8.54 7.90 10.87
N ILE A 36 -7.35 7.35 10.66
CA ILE A 36 -6.73 6.36 11.55
C ILE A 36 -6.31 7.08 12.84
N ARG A 37 -6.97 6.74 13.97
CA ARG A 37 -6.70 7.35 15.30
C ARG A 37 -5.89 6.47 16.25
N MET A 38 -5.72 5.21 15.90
CA MET A 38 -4.95 4.25 16.69
C MET A 38 -3.47 4.30 16.28
N PRO A 39 -2.54 3.74 17.09
CA PRO A 39 -1.16 3.57 16.67
C PRO A 39 -1.07 2.86 15.32
N PHE A 40 -0.20 3.36 14.44
CA PHE A 40 -0.15 2.93 13.05
C PHE A 40 1.28 2.67 12.59
N LEU A 41 1.57 1.41 12.25
CA LEU A 41 2.85 0.99 11.69
C LEU A 41 2.70 0.74 10.19
N VAL A 42 3.49 1.46 9.39
CA VAL A 42 3.67 1.19 7.96
C VAL A 42 4.97 0.43 7.78
N LEU A 43 4.89 -0.80 7.26
CA LEU A 43 6.06 -1.65 6.99
C LEU A 43 6.19 -1.89 5.50
N HIS A 44 7.38 -1.67 4.94
CA HIS A 44 7.62 -1.85 3.51
C HIS A 44 8.91 -2.60 3.21
N GLY A 45 8.91 -3.45 2.18
CA GLY A 45 10.13 -4.13 1.73
C GLY A 45 10.97 -3.24 0.83
N SER A 46 12.24 -3.02 1.18
CA SER A 46 13.17 -2.19 0.38
C SER A 46 13.32 -2.60 -1.09
N ASN A 47 13.07 -3.87 -1.40
CA ASN A 47 13.22 -4.45 -2.74
C ASN A 47 11.89 -4.97 -3.31
N ASP A 48 10.77 -4.39 -2.89
CA ASP A 48 9.47 -4.67 -3.50
C ASP A 48 9.48 -4.23 -4.96
N ARG A 49 9.22 -5.17 -5.87
CA ARG A 49 9.22 -4.94 -7.32
C ARG A 49 7.83 -4.62 -7.88
N GLN A 50 6.80 -4.67 -7.05
CA GLN A 50 5.41 -4.47 -7.43
C GLN A 50 4.84 -3.17 -6.86
N VAL A 51 5.19 -2.83 -5.62
CA VAL A 51 4.70 -1.64 -4.93
C VAL A 51 5.88 -0.71 -4.61
N PRO A 52 5.90 0.53 -5.12
CA PRO A 52 6.96 1.48 -4.81
C PRO A 52 6.97 1.89 -3.33
N VAL A 53 8.17 2.10 -2.76
CA VAL A 53 8.36 2.53 -1.36
C VAL A 53 7.71 3.88 -1.07
N GLU A 54 7.58 4.74 -2.09
CA GLU A 54 6.93 6.05 -1.98
C GLU A 54 5.46 5.91 -1.56
N MET A 55 4.78 4.83 -1.94
CA MET A 55 3.39 4.61 -1.53
C MET A 55 3.28 4.37 -0.02
N ALA A 56 4.26 3.69 0.59
CA ALA A 56 4.31 3.51 2.04
C ALA A 56 4.56 4.86 2.75
N ARG A 57 5.46 5.69 2.21
CA ARG A 57 5.70 7.05 2.74
C ARG A 57 4.45 7.92 2.68
N HIS A 58 3.77 7.94 1.53
CA HIS A 58 2.51 8.68 1.36
C HIS A 58 1.44 8.23 2.37
N GLN A 59 1.35 6.92 2.66
CA GLN A 59 0.39 6.41 3.62
C GLN A 59 0.73 6.81 5.06
N TYR A 60 2.02 6.80 5.43
CA TYR A 60 2.49 7.31 6.72
C TYR A 60 2.19 8.81 6.89
N ASP A 61 2.51 9.62 5.88
CA ASP A 61 2.30 11.07 5.91
C ASP A 61 0.80 11.43 5.98
N ALA A 62 -0.04 10.65 5.29
CA ALA A 62 -1.49 10.86 5.30
C ALA A 62 -2.15 10.46 6.63
N ALA A 63 -1.54 9.64 7.48
CA ALA A 63 -2.12 9.15 8.74
C ALA A 63 -2.06 10.17 9.90
N THR A 64 -2.54 11.39 9.66
CA THR A 64 -2.32 12.56 10.54
C THR A 64 -3.01 12.50 11.90
N TYR A 65 -4.11 11.74 12.05
CA TYR A 65 -4.79 11.60 13.36
C TYR A 65 -4.18 10.49 14.24
N SER A 66 -3.23 9.72 13.71
CA SER A 66 -2.47 8.77 14.51
C SER A 66 -1.37 9.53 15.25
N ALA A 67 -1.53 9.67 16.56
CA ALA A 67 -0.57 10.34 17.43
C ALA A 67 0.74 9.54 17.56
N ASP A 68 0.68 8.22 17.32
CA ASP A 68 1.81 7.30 17.38
C ASP A 68 1.88 6.53 16.05
N ARG A 69 2.66 7.07 15.11
CA ARG A 69 2.86 6.46 13.80
C ARG A 69 4.34 6.22 13.53
N VAL A 70 4.64 5.07 12.94
CA VAL A 70 5.98 4.63 12.57
C VAL A 70 5.97 4.14 11.12
N ALA A 71 7.04 4.42 10.37
CA ALA A 71 7.27 3.86 9.05
C ALA A 71 8.65 3.22 8.99
N ASP A 72 8.69 1.93 8.70
CA ASP A 72 9.92 1.15 8.59
C ASP A 72 10.06 0.54 7.20
N VAL A 73 11.26 0.67 6.64
CA VAL A 73 11.65 -0.02 5.41
C VAL A 73 12.57 -1.17 5.80
N VAL A 74 12.10 -2.39 5.60
CA VAL A 74 12.83 -3.61 5.94
C VAL A 74 13.58 -4.12 4.73
N SER A 75 14.84 -4.46 4.94
CA SER A 75 15.68 -5.15 3.97
C SER A 75 16.15 -6.49 4.54
N THR A 76 16.34 -7.48 3.66
CA THR A 76 17.00 -8.75 4.00
C THR A 76 18.50 -8.58 4.20
N THR A 77 19.09 -7.48 3.69
CA THR A 77 20.41 -7.00 4.11
C THR A 77 20.21 -5.99 5.24
N LYS A 78 20.99 -6.14 6.32
CA LYS A 78 20.90 -5.29 7.52
C LYS A 78 21.42 -3.86 7.24
N GLU A 79 20.67 -3.08 6.49
CA GLU A 79 20.79 -1.62 6.48
C GLU A 79 19.56 -1.10 7.23
N LEU A 80 19.71 -1.05 8.55
CA LEU A 80 18.79 -0.30 9.40
C LEU A 80 18.91 1.16 9.00
N TRP A 81 17.78 1.82 8.77
CA TRP A 81 17.72 3.23 8.48
C TRP A 81 18.20 4.00 9.71
N GLU A 82 19.44 4.50 9.70
CA GLU A 82 19.97 5.39 10.73
C GLU A 82 19.45 6.81 10.44
N GLY A 83 18.39 7.24 11.14
CA GLY A 83 17.82 8.56 10.90
C GLY A 83 16.59 8.91 11.72
N SER A 84 16.74 8.95 13.05
CA SER A 84 15.92 9.79 13.95
C SER A 84 16.72 10.15 15.20
#